data_AF-A0AAE7J3C1-F1
#
_entry.id   AF-A0AAE7J3C1-F1
#
_cell.length_a   1.000
_cell.length_b   1.000
_cell.length_c   1.000
_cell.angle_alpha   90.00
_cell.angle_beta   90.00
_cell.angle_gamma   90.00
#
_symmetry.space_group_name_H-M   'P 1'
#
loop_
_entity.id
_entity.type
_entity.pdbx_description
1 polymer ?
#
loop_
_entity_poly.entity_id
_entity_poly.type
_entity_poly.pdbx_seq_one_letter_code
_entity_poly.pdbx_strand_id
1 'polypeptide(L)'
;MTVAPEGCECFGFPPHVYLIPEYDSAEDGEELLAECCEWIFEEELCTWSYDRDLWPQDRNLEQFQQWFTAILHPLVIDADDEEELRNHPSAEEQAAFDAMARKLRRADGGQGFAD
;
A
#
# COMPACT_ATOMS: atom_id res chain seq x y z
N MET A 1 2.22 8.47 -21.86
CA MET A 1 1.88 9.86 -21.47
C MET A 1 0.48 10.22 -21.98
N THR A 2 -0.55 9.68 -21.32
CA THR A 2 -1.95 10.05 -21.58
C THR A 2 -2.25 11.30 -20.77
N VAL A 3 -2.41 12.43 -21.45
CA VAL A 3 -3.01 13.63 -20.85
C VAL A 3 -4.42 13.27 -20.38
N ALA A 4 -4.67 13.41 -19.07
CA ALA A 4 -6.00 13.27 -18.52
C ALA A 4 -6.95 14.23 -19.25
N PRO A 5 -8.17 13.80 -19.64
CA PRO A 5 -9.11 14.67 -20.31
C PRO A 5 -9.41 15.88 -19.42
N GLU A 6 -9.23 17.06 -20.01
CA GLU A 6 -9.48 18.35 -19.37
C GLU A 6 -10.99 18.43 -19.07
N GLY A 7 -11.37 18.12 -17.83
CA GLY A 7 -12.76 18.08 -17.41
C GLY A 7 -13.19 16.89 -16.55
N CYS A 8 -12.26 16.09 -16.00
CA CYS A 8 -12.64 15.20 -14.88
C CYS A 8 -12.73 16.04 -13.59
N GLU A 9 -13.76 16.89 -13.52
CA GLU A 9 -14.20 17.45 -12.25
C GLU A 9 -14.80 16.29 -11.45
N CYS A 10 -13.96 15.55 -10.71
CA CYS A 10 -14.40 14.58 -9.72
C CYS A 10 -15.08 15.33 -8.56
N PHE A 11 -16.32 15.75 -8.79
CA PHE A 11 -17.24 16.23 -7.76
C PHE A 11 -17.55 15.08 -6.80
N GLY A 12 -16.91 15.04 -5.62
CA GLY A 12 -17.48 14.31 -4.48
C GLY A 12 -16.53 13.94 -3.35
N PHE A 13 -15.34 13.43 -3.64
CA PHE A 13 -14.42 12.94 -2.62
C PHE A 13 -12.97 13.20 -3.02
N PRO A 14 -12.08 13.52 -2.06
CA PRO A 14 -10.66 13.60 -2.32
C PRO A 14 -10.15 12.24 -2.81
N PRO A 15 -9.18 12.22 -3.75
CA PRO A 15 -8.57 10.98 -4.19
C PRO A 15 -7.82 10.31 -3.05
N HIS A 16 -7.72 8.98 -3.12
CA HIS A 16 -6.87 8.21 -2.23
C HIS A 16 -5.42 8.37 -2.69
N VAL A 17 -4.50 8.58 -1.74
CA VAL A 17 -3.09 8.84 -2.02
C VAL A 17 -2.26 7.71 -1.40
N TYR A 18 -1.42 7.10 -2.22
CA TYR A 18 -0.53 6.02 -1.85
C TYR A 18 0.92 6.44 -2.09
N LEU A 19 1.79 6.20 -1.12
CA LEU A 19 3.23 6.36 -1.30
C LEU A 19 3.79 5.08 -1.91
N ILE A 20 4.54 5.21 -2.98
CA ILE A 20 5.26 4.13 -3.66
C ILE A 20 6.77 4.36 -3.53
N PRO A 21 7.62 3.35 -3.82
CA PRO A 21 9.06 3.54 -3.86
C PRO A 21 9.46 4.70 -4.79
N GLU A 22 10.63 5.30 -4.51
CA GLU A 22 11.19 6.35 -5.35
C GLU A 22 11.52 5.83 -6.76
N TYR A 23 11.35 6.71 -7.76
CA TYR A 23 11.61 6.41 -9.16
C TYR A 23 12.16 7.63 -9.90
N ASP A 24 12.99 7.38 -10.91
CA ASP A 24 13.72 8.43 -11.63
C ASP A 24 13.10 8.78 -12.99
N SER A 25 12.24 7.90 -13.54
CA SER A 25 11.59 8.12 -14.83
C SER A 25 10.11 7.74 -14.82
N ALA A 26 9.36 8.25 -15.82
CA ALA A 26 7.95 7.91 -15.97
C ALA A 26 7.73 6.43 -16.27
N GLU A 27 8.66 5.77 -16.96
CA GLU A 27 8.60 4.33 -17.26
C GLU A 27 8.77 3.51 -15.98
N ASP A 28 9.77 3.85 -15.16
CA ASP A 28 9.98 3.22 -13.84
C ASP A 28 8.74 3.39 -12.95
N GLY A 29 8.10 4.56 -12.98
CA GLY A 29 6.85 4.81 -12.25
C GLY A 29 5.69 3.94 -12.73
N GLU A 30 5.55 3.71 -14.05
CA GLU A 30 4.54 2.81 -14.60
C GLU A 30 4.82 1.33 -14.23
N GLU A 31 6.08 0.92 -14.20
CA GLU A 31 6.49 -0.41 -13.73
C GLU A 31 6.16 -0.62 -12.24
N LEU A 32 6.51 0.35 -11.39
CA LEU A 32 6.16 0.31 -9.96
C LEU A 32 4.65 0.27 -9.73
N LEU A 33 3.88 1.00 -10.54
CA LEU A 33 2.42 0.92 -10.48
C LEU A 33 1.95 -0.50 -10.84
N ALA A 34 2.54 -1.16 -11.83
CA ALA A 34 2.21 -2.55 -12.18
C ALA A 34 2.49 -3.51 -11.02
N GLU A 35 3.59 -3.32 -10.29
CA GLU A 35 3.96 -4.14 -9.13
C GLU A 35 3.01 -3.92 -7.94
N CYS A 36 2.53 -2.69 -7.73
CA CYS A 36 1.71 -2.34 -6.57
C CYS A 36 0.20 -2.38 -6.85
N CYS A 37 -0.24 -2.42 -8.11
CA CYS A 37 -1.64 -2.22 -8.47
C CYS A 37 -2.58 -3.25 -7.85
N GLU A 38 -2.19 -4.52 -7.76
CA GLU A 38 -3.02 -5.57 -7.18
C GLU A 38 -3.34 -5.26 -5.71
N TRP A 39 -2.33 -4.84 -4.94
CA TRP A 39 -2.49 -4.47 -3.54
C TRP A 39 -3.39 -3.23 -3.37
N ILE A 40 -3.14 -2.18 -4.17
CA ILE A 40 -3.98 -0.96 -4.14
C ILE A 40 -5.43 -1.30 -4.50
N PHE A 41 -5.64 -2.17 -5.50
CA PHE A 41 -6.98 -2.61 -5.91
C PHE A 41 -7.72 -3.28 -4.75
N GLU A 42 -7.06 -4.16 -3.99
CA GLU A 42 -7.68 -4.80 -2.82
C GLU A 42 -8.02 -3.81 -1.72
N GLU A 43 -7.16 -2.83 -1.44
CA GLU A 43 -7.45 -1.78 -0.45
C GLU A 43 -8.67 -0.96 -0.84
N GLU A 44 -8.77 -0.54 -2.10
CA GLU A 44 -9.94 0.19 -2.62
C GLU A 44 -11.22 -0.65 -2.55
N LEU A 45 -11.17 -1.91 -3.00
CA LEU A 45 -12.33 -2.82 -2.96
C LEU A 45 -12.80 -3.12 -1.53
N CYS A 46 -11.87 -3.22 -0.57
CA CYS A 46 -12.17 -3.34 0.86
C CYS A 46 -13.00 -2.17 1.39
N THR A 47 -12.85 -0.97 0.82
CA THR A 47 -13.69 0.17 1.23
C THR A 47 -15.14 0.05 0.77
N TRP A 48 -15.41 -0.75 -0.27
CA TRP A 48 -16.74 -0.94 -0.83
C TRP A 48 -17.43 -2.21 -0.32
N SER A 49 -16.69 -3.32 -0.20
CA SER A 49 -17.22 -4.59 0.28
C SER A 49 -16.12 -5.46 0.86
N TYR A 50 -16.35 -5.99 2.06
CA TYR A 50 -15.48 -7.02 2.67
C TYR A 50 -15.70 -8.42 2.09
N ASP A 51 -16.77 -8.63 1.32
CA ASP A 51 -17.05 -9.91 0.66
C ASP A 51 -16.18 -10.05 -0.60
N ARG A 52 -15.11 -10.85 -0.47
CA ARG A 52 -14.13 -11.10 -1.54
C ARG A 52 -14.68 -11.90 -2.71
N ASP A 53 -15.82 -12.60 -2.54
CA ASP A 53 -16.45 -13.34 -3.64
C ASP A 53 -17.11 -12.39 -4.66
N LEU A 54 -17.40 -11.15 -4.25
CA LEU A 54 -17.93 -10.10 -5.12
C LEU A 54 -16.83 -9.34 -5.88
N TRP A 55 -15.56 -9.57 -5.55
CA TRP A 55 -14.44 -8.86 -6.15
C TRP A 55 -14.09 -9.43 -7.53
N PRO A 56 -13.56 -8.60 -8.44
CA PRO A 56 -12.93 -9.10 -9.65
C PRO A 56 -11.81 -10.09 -9.30
N GLN A 57 -11.86 -11.27 -9.93
CA GLN A 57 -10.92 -12.36 -9.65
C GLN A 57 -9.52 -12.05 -10.18
N ASP A 58 -9.44 -11.37 -11.31
CA ASP A 58 -8.20 -10.87 -11.91
C ASP A 58 -8.06 -9.38 -11.58
N ARG A 59 -7.01 -9.02 -10.85
CA ARG A 59 -6.71 -7.66 -10.37
C ARG A 59 -5.39 -7.14 -10.95
N ASN A 60 -5.07 -7.58 -12.16
CA ASN A 60 -3.92 -7.09 -12.91
C ASN A 60 -4.07 -5.60 -13.30
N LEU A 61 -2.98 -5.03 -13.83
CA LEU A 61 -2.91 -3.62 -14.22
C LEU A 61 -3.97 -3.21 -15.26
N GLU A 62 -4.31 -4.08 -16.20
CA GLU A 62 -5.33 -3.78 -17.21
C GLU A 62 -6.70 -3.58 -16.56
N GLN A 63 -7.10 -4.50 -15.66
CA GLN A 63 -8.33 -4.35 -14.90
C GLN A 63 -8.27 -3.12 -13.98
N PHE A 64 -7.15 -2.88 -13.33
CA PHE A 64 -6.97 -1.70 -12.49
C PHE A 64 -7.23 -0.38 -13.24
N GLN A 65 -6.68 -0.23 -14.46
CA GLN A 65 -6.87 0.96 -15.29
C GLN A 65 -8.29 1.12 -15.85
N GLN A 66 -9.09 0.05 -15.89
CA GLN A 66 -10.51 0.13 -16.26
C GLN A 66 -11.38 0.65 -15.11
N TRP A 67 -10.95 0.44 -13.86
CA TRP A 67 -11.71 0.80 -12.66
C TRP A 67 -11.27 2.13 -12.08
N PHE A 68 -9.98 2.44 -12.15
CA PHE A 68 -9.39 3.62 -11.51
C PHE A 68 -8.60 4.47 -12.51
N THR A 69 -8.55 5.77 -12.23
CA THR A 69 -7.59 6.69 -12.84
C THR A 69 -6.47 6.93 -11.83
N ALA A 70 -5.28 6.39 -12.10
CA ALA A 70 -4.09 6.65 -11.30
C ALA A 70 -3.27 7.80 -11.87
N ILE A 71 -2.79 8.68 -10.99
CA ILE A 71 -1.91 9.79 -11.33
C ILE A 71 -0.65 9.65 -10.49
N LEU A 72 0.50 9.51 -11.16
CA LEU A 72 1.80 9.41 -10.52
C LEU A 72 2.39 10.80 -10.30
N HIS A 73 2.71 11.10 -9.03
CA HIS A 73 3.38 12.33 -8.64
C HIS A 73 4.84 12.02 -8.29
N PRO A 74 5.82 12.56 -9.03
CA PRO A 74 7.24 12.23 -8.85
C PRO A 74 7.83 12.78 -7.55
N LEU A 75 7.13 13.71 -6.90
CA LEU A 75 7.59 14.31 -5.66
C LEU A 75 6.39 14.67 -4.78
N VAL A 76 6.47 14.28 -3.51
CA VAL A 76 5.60 14.75 -2.43
C VAL A 76 6.52 15.41 -1.41
N ILE A 77 6.15 16.60 -0.95
CA ILE A 77 6.93 17.36 0.03
C ILE A 77 6.10 17.46 1.29
N ASP A 78 6.64 16.99 2.41
CA ASP A 78 6.04 17.19 3.71
C ASP A 78 6.05 18.67 4.05
N ALA A 79 4.91 19.18 4.52
CA ALA A 79 4.77 20.59 4.87
C ALA A 79 5.41 20.95 6.23
N ASP A 80 5.78 19.94 7.01
CA ASP A 80 6.38 20.09 8.34
C ASP A 80 7.87 19.73 8.27
N ASP A 81 8.73 20.66 8.69
CA ASP A 81 10.19 20.53 8.71
C ASP A 81 10.72 19.88 10.02
N GLU A 82 9.85 19.58 11.00
CA GLU A 82 10.27 19.04 12.30
C GLU A 82 10.13 17.51 12.37
N GLU A 83 11.30 16.88 12.23
CA GLU A 83 11.62 15.44 12.30
C GLU A 83 11.31 14.58 11.08
N GLU A 84 12.37 13.90 10.62
CA GLU A 84 12.33 12.81 9.66
C GLU A 84 11.31 11.76 10.13
N LEU A 85 10.25 11.52 9.35
CA LEU A 85 9.29 10.44 9.61
C LEU A 85 10.06 9.11 9.65
N ARG A 86 10.35 8.64 10.87
CA ARG A 86 11.22 7.49 11.09
C ARG A 86 10.49 6.19 10.71
N ASN A 87 10.52 5.84 9.42
CA ASN A 87 9.93 4.61 8.87
C ASN A 87 10.72 3.33 9.21
N HIS A 88 11.85 3.46 9.91
CA HIS A 88 12.59 2.34 10.49
C HIS A 88 12.59 2.38 12.02
N PRO A 89 12.33 1.25 12.70
CA PRO A 89 12.47 1.22 14.15
C PRO A 89 13.91 1.54 14.53
N SER A 90 14.07 2.31 15.60
CA SER A 90 15.36 2.49 16.27
C SER A 90 15.94 1.14 16.68
N ALA A 91 17.25 1.07 16.94
CA ALA A 91 17.89 -0.15 17.40
C ALA A 91 17.25 -0.71 18.69
N GLU A 92 16.75 0.16 19.57
CA GLU A 92 16.05 -0.23 20.79
C GLU A 92 14.69 -0.87 20.48
N GLU A 93 13.89 -0.24 19.62
CA GLU A 93 12.60 -0.78 19.19
C GLU A 93 12.76 -2.09 18.42
N GLN A 94 13.75 -2.19 17.52
CA GLN A 94 14.06 -3.43 16.81
C GLN A 94 14.40 -4.56 17.78
N ALA A 95 15.22 -4.28 18.80
CA ALA A 95 15.54 -5.25 19.84
C ALA A 95 14.30 -5.64 20.66
N ALA A 96 13.39 -4.70 20.93
CA ALA A 96 12.13 -4.96 21.62
C ALA A 96 11.21 -5.87 20.78
N PHE A 97 11.06 -5.60 19.49
CA PHE A 97 10.31 -6.45 18.55
C PHE A 97 10.89 -7.86 18.46
N ASP A 98 12.21 -8.00 18.34
CA ASP A 98 12.89 -9.30 18.29
C ASP A 98 12.72 -10.09 19.59
N ALA A 99 12.78 -9.40 20.74
CA ALA A 99 12.54 -10.00 22.04
C ALA A 99 11.08 -10.47 22.19
N MET A 100 10.12 -9.69 21.69
CA MET A 100 8.70 -10.05 21.67
C MET A 100 8.44 -11.26 20.78
N ALA A 101 8.98 -11.29 19.56
CA ALA A 101 8.87 -12.42 18.64
C ALA A 101 9.48 -13.70 19.25
N ARG A 102 10.58 -13.58 20.00
CA ARG A 102 11.19 -14.70 20.73
C ARG A 102 10.31 -15.20 21.88
N LYS A 103 9.60 -14.31 22.58
CA LYS A 103 8.64 -14.70 23.64
C LYS A 103 7.44 -15.43 23.07
N LEU A 104 6.87 -14.96 21.96
CA LEU A 104 5.75 -15.62 21.28
C LEU A 104 6.12 -17.04 20.83
N ARG A 105 7.28 -17.23 20.19
CA ARG A 105 7.79 -18.55 19.80
C ARG A 105 8.03 -19.52 20.98
N ARG A 106 8.26 -19.00 22.20
CA ARG A 106 8.41 -19.83 23.41
C ARG A 106 7.06 -20.20 24.03
N ALA A 107 6.03 -19.38 23.86
CA ALA A 107 4.70 -19.63 24.40
C ALA A 107 3.98 -20.77 23.66
N ASP A 108 4.22 -20.93 22.35
CA ASP A 108 3.66 -22.04 21.55
C ASP A 108 4.30 -23.42 21.84
N GLY A 109 5.41 -23.47 22.58
CA GLY A 109 6.08 -24.72 22.97
C GLY A 109 5.47 -25.41 24.20
N GLY A 110 4.31 -24.96 24.68
CA GLY A 110 3.83 -25.20 26.04
C GLY A 110 2.45 -25.81 26.19
N GLN A 111 1.94 -26.61 25.24
CA GLN A 111 0.80 -27.48 25.52
C GLN A 111 0.83 -28.74 24.64
N GLY A 112 1.79 -29.63 24.91
CA GLY A 112 1.61 -31.04 24.58
C GLY A 112 0.46 -31.57 25.44
N PHE A 113 -0.69 -31.86 24.82
CA PHE A 113 -1.69 -32.75 25.37
C PHE A 113 -0.99 -34.06 25.73
N ALA A 114 -0.90 -34.36 27.02
CA ALA A 114 -0.66 -35.71 27.50
C ALA A 114 -2.01 -36.22 28.04
N ASP A 115 -2.47 -37.32 27.44
CA ASP A 115 -3.60 -38.18 27.84
C ASP A 115 -3.66 -38.47 29.34
#